data_AF-A0A800MEP7-F1
#
_entry.id   AF-A0A800MEP7-F1
#
_cell.length_a   1.000
_cell.length_b   1.000
_cell.length_c   1.000
_cell.angle_alpha   90.00
_cell.angle_beta   90.00
_cell.angle_gamma   90.00
#
_symmetry.space_group_name_H-M   'P 1'
#
loop_
_entity.id
_entity.type
_entity.pdbx_description
1 polymer ?
#
loop_
_entity_poly.entity_id
_entity_poly.type
_entity_poly.pdbx_seq_one_letter_code
_entity_poly.pdbx_strand_id
1 'polypeptide(L)'
;MSKPDSSPLAHQPLVLLEGIGARLIDLPRGICMTLVLLWAGGLWGLSARPGIRILENESFLQAWTFNTGHAFLYGILTLLCVACLPRREGWVLLDRVHVLGVLVLVMTYGFLDEWHQSWVPDRSASGLDLMTDLVGVVATLAVIGGLGSRSALDRVEQAGRLRWVLLLGFVLSWVAGMAATLLDVGLEAGVA
;
A
#
# COMPACT_ATOMS: atom_id res chain seq x y z
N MET A 1 5.28 37.68 11.39
CA MET A 1 4.60 36.67 10.56
C MET A 1 5.46 36.47 9.31
N SER A 2 6.35 35.48 9.31
CA SER A 2 7.20 35.18 8.15
C SER A 2 6.35 34.59 7.02
N LYS A 3 6.56 35.08 5.80
CA LYS A 3 5.96 34.53 4.59
C LYS A 3 6.40 33.05 4.48
N PRO A 4 5.49 32.09 4.24
CA PRO A 4 5.89 30.71 4.02
C PRO A 4 6.87 30.66 2.84
N ASP A 5 7.99 29.98 3.05
CA ASP A 5 9.06 29.83 2.08
C ASP A 5 8.53 29.14 0.82
N SER A 6 8.35 29.91 -0.26
CA SER A 6 7.80 29.47 -1.54
C SER A 6 8.89 28.90 -2.45
N SER A 7 9.87 28.17 -1.88
CA SER A 7 10.97 27.63 -2.65
C SER A 7 10.44 26.60 -3.66
N PRO A 8 10.90 26.61 -4.93
CA PRO A 8 10.44 25.68 -5.97
C PRO A 8 10.58 24.20 -5.59
N LEU A 9 11.53 23.88 -4.70
CA LEU A 9 11.78 22.54 -4.17
C LEU A 9 10.66 22.05 -3.23
N ALA A 10 9.88 22.95 -2.63
CA ALA A 10 8.79 22.59 -1.74
C ALA A 10 7.69 21.76 -2.45
N HIS A 11 7.50 21.97 -3.75
CA HIS A 11 6.36 21.44 -4.50
C HIS A 11 6.70 20.26 -5.44
N GLN A 12 7.98 19.96 -5.68
CA GLN A 12 8.41 18.90 -6.60
C GLN A 12 7.78 17.51 -6.35
N PRO A 13 7.72 16.98 -5.11
CA PRO A 13 7.12 15.66 -4.89
C PRO A 13 5.62 15.64 -5.16
N LEU A 14 4.92 16.75 -4.90
CA LEU A 14 3.50 16.89 -5.19
C LEU A 14 3.25 16.84 -6.70
N VAL A 15 4.02 17.60 -7.49
CA VAL A 15 3.91 17.63 -8.95
C VAL A 15 4.17 16.26 -9.57
N LEU A 16 5.16 15.52 -9.06
CA LEU A 16 5.45 14.17 -9.54
C LEU A 16 4.28 13.21 -9.28
N LEU A 17 3.75 13.21 -8.05
CA LEU A 17 2.63 12.33 -7.67
C LEU A 17 1.33 12.70 -8.40
N GLU A 18 1.05 14.00 -8.57
CA GLU A 18 -0.05 14.48 -9.41
C GLU A 18 0.12 14.02 -10.86
N GLY A 19 1.33 14.11 -11.42
CA GLY A 19 1.63 13.68 -12.78
C GLY A 19 1.43 12.17 -12.98
N ILE A 20 1.92 11.34 -12.06
CA ILE A 20 1.71 9.88 -12.09
C ILE A 20 0.22 9.56 -11.95
N GLY A 21 -0.45 10.19 -10.98
CA GLY A 21 -1.88 10.00 -10.74
C GLY A 21 -2.73 10.39 -11.95
N ALA A 22 -2.45 11.53 -12.58
CA ALA A 22 -3.13 11.97 -13.79
C ALA A 22 -2.97 10.95 -14.93
N ARG A 23 -1.75 10.46 -15.17
CA ARG A 23 -1.50 9.43 -16.21
C ARG A 23 -2.24 8.14 -15.94
N LEU A 24 -2.30 7.70 -14.69
CA LEU A 24 -3.02 6.50 -14.30
C LEU A 24 -4.54 6.67 -14.46
N ILE A 25 -5.05 7.84 -14.08
CA ILE A 25 -6.46 8.20 -14.24
C ILE A 25 -6.80 8.39 -15.72
N ASP A 26 -5.89 8.78 -16.60
CA ASP A 26 -6.18 8.90 -18.03
C ASP A 26 -6.43 7.54 -18.72
N LEU A 27 -6.03 6.44 -18.08
CA LEU A 27 -6.27 5.11 -18.63
C LEU A 27 -7.78 4.79 -18.73
N PRO A 28 -8.23 4.09 -19.79
CA PRO A 28 -9.55 3.52 -19.87
C PRO A 28 -9.80 2.57 -18.69
N ARG A 29 -11.00 2.57 -18.13
CA ARG A 29 -11.36 1.74 -16.97
C ARG A 29 -11.10 0.25 -17.20
N GLY A 30 -11.32 -0.25 -18.42
CA GLY A 30 -11.01 -1.63 -18.77
C GLY A 30 -9.53 -1.97 -18.61
N ILE A 31 -8.63 -1.05 -18.95
CA ILE A 31 -7.18 -1.23 -18.74
C ILE A 31 -6.87 -1.24 -17.23
N CYS A 32 -7.44 -0.31 -16.46
CA CYS A 32 -7.27 -0.30 -15.00
C CYS A 32 -7.74 -1.63 -14.36
N MET A 33 -8.89 -2.16 -14.78
CA MET A 33 -9.40 -3.45 -14.30
C MET A 33 -8.48 -4.59 -14.68
N THR A 34 -7.95 -4.61 -15.91
CA THR A 34 -6.93 -5.59 -16.31
C THR A 34 -5.69 -5.50 -15.44
N LEU A 35 -5.20 -4.29 -15.14
CA LEU A 35 -4.05 -4.09 -14.25
C LEU A 35 -4.34 -4.59 -12.83
N VAL A 36 -5.53 -4.33 -12.28
CA VAL A 36 -5.95 -4.87 -10.97
C VAL A 36 -5.91 -6.39 -10.99
N LEU A 37 -6.51 -7.03 -12.00
CA LEU A 37 -6.57 -8.49 -12.11
C LEU A 37 -5.19 -9.11 -12.29
N LEU A 38 -4.33 -8.50 -13.11
CA LEU A 38 -2.95 -8.95 -13.32
C LEU A 38 -2.13 -8.81 -12.04
N TRP A 39 -2.29 -7.70 -11.31
CA TRP A 39 -1.57 -7.49 -10.06
C TRP A 39 -2.04 -8.46 -8.99
N ALA A 40 -3.35 -8.60 -8.78
CA ALA A 40 -3.93 -9.58 -7.87
C ALA A 40 -3.50 -11.00 -8.23
N GLY A 41 -3.63 -11.42 -9.49
CA GLY A 41 -3.15 -12.72 -9.95
C GLY A 41 -1.65 -12.93 -9.73
N GLY A 42 -0.84 -11.86 -9.85
CA GLY A 42 0.57 -11.86 -9.50
C GLY A 42 0.82 -12.10 -8.02
N LEU A 43 0.09 -11.41 -7.12
CA LEU A 43 0.15 -11.64 -5.68
C LEU A 43 -0.23 -13.08 -5.34
N TRP A 44 -1.37 -13.55 -5.85
CA TRP A 44 -1.81 -14.93 -5.64
C TRP A 44 -0.76 -15.94 -6.11
N GLY A 45 -0.15 -15.70 -7.27
CA GLY A 45 0.90 -16.56 -7.82
C GLY A 45 2.21 -16.54 -7.02
N LEU A 46 2.52 -15.45 -6.32
CA LEU A 46 3.63 -15.39 -5.36
C LEU A 46 3.28 -16.17 -4.09
N SER A 47 2.06 -16.00 -3.58
CA SER A 47 1.53 -16.67 -2.39
C SER A 47 1.32 -18.18 -2.58
N ALA A 48 1.05 -18.63 -3.82
CA ALA A 48 0.92 -20.05 -4.16
C ALA A 48 2.23 -20.82 -4.16
N ARG A 49 3.37 -20.13 -4.11
CA ARG A 49 4.67 -20.80 -4.06
C ARG A 49 4.84 -21.44 -2.68
N PRO A 50 5.13 -22.75 -2.61
CA PRO A 50 5.52 -23.40 -1.36
C PRO A 50 6.52 -22.53 -0.64
N GLY A 51 6.38 -22.43 0.67
CA GLY A 51 7.38 -21.74 1.46
C GLY A 51 8.69 -22.42 1.16
N ILE A 52 9.65 -21.66 0.63
CA ILE A 52 10.96 -22.23 0.46
C ILE A 52 11.43 -22.42 1.91
N ARG A 53 11.84 -23.63 2.30
CA ARG A 53 12.54 -23.90 3.56
C ARG A 53 13.90 -23.20 3.63
N ILE A 54 14.01 -21.99 3.08
CA ILE A 54 15.14 -21.09 3.30
C ILE A 54 15.10 -20.65 4.76
N LEU A 55 14.01 -20.80 5.55
CA LEU A 55 14.00 -20.42 6.97
C LEU A 55 15.04 -21.15 7.85
N GLU A 56 15.64 -22.26 7.42
CA GLU A 56 16.86 -22.77 8.07
C GLU A 56 18.09 -21.86 7.87
N ASN A 57 18.03 -20.89 6.94
CA ASN A 57 19.08 -19.97 6.51
C ASN A 57 18.61 -18.55 6.11
N GLU A 58 17.33 -18.16 6.31
CA GLU A 58 16.86 -16.81 5.97
C GLU A 58 17.44 -15.86 7.02
N SER A 59 18.22 -14.90 6.55
CA SER A 59 18.66 -13.83 7.44
C SER A 59 17.45 -13.03 7.90
N PHE A 60 17.49 -12.55 9.15
CA PHE A 60 16.49 -11.63 9.70
C PHE A 60 16.13 -10.47 8.75
N LEU A 61 17.14 -9.93 8.05
CA LEU A 61 16.96 -8.83 7.09
C LEU A 61 16.09 -9.23 5.90
N GLN A 62 16.20 -10.48 5.44
CA GLN A 62 15.40 -11.00 4.33
C GLN A 62 13.93 -11.14 4.75
N ALA A 63 13.67 -11.79 5.89
CA ALA A 63 12.32 -11.92 6.44
C ALA A 63 11.67 -10.54 6.66
N TRP A 64 12.41 -9.60 7.25
CA TRP A 64 11.93 -8.24 7.44
C TRP A 64 11.64 -7.50 6.13
N THR A 65 12.46 -7.72 5.10
CA THR A 65 12.24 -7.14 3.78
C THR A 65 10.97 -7.69 3.14
N PHE A 66 10.73 -9.00 3.23
CA PHE A 66 9.51 -9.61 2.71
C PHE A 66 8.27 -9.13 3.45
N ASN A 67 8.28 -9.17 4.79
CA ASN A 67 7.16 -8.72 5.60
C ASN A 67 6.88 -7.22 5.39
N THR A 68 7.91 -6.39 5.23
CA THR A 68 7.72 -4.97 4.87
C THR A 68 7.18 -4.79 3.44
N GLY A 69 7.51 -5.71 2.53
CA GLY A 69 7.07 -5.71 1.14
C GLY A 69 5.55 -5.78 0.98
N HIS A 70 4.84 -6.45 1.89
CA HIS A 70 3.39 -6.56 1.94
C HIS A 70 2.69 -5.20 1.81
N ALA A 71 3.11 -4.21 2.61
CA ALA A 71 2.53 -2.87 2.58
C ALA A 71 2.64 -2.22 1.19
N PHE A 72 3.76 -2.44 0.48
CA PHE A 72 3.94 -1.89 -0.87
C PHE A 72 3.08 -2.64 -1.89
N LEU A 73 3.03 -3.97 -1.80
CA LEU A 73 2.26 -4.82 -2.71
C LEU A 73 0.76 -4.51 -2.64
N TYR A 74 0.21 -4.38 -1.44
CA TYR A 74 -1.20 -4.06 -1.22
C TYR A 74 -1.51 -2.56 -1.39
N GLY A 75 -0.53 -1.68 -1.16
CA GLY A 75 -0.61 -0.28 -1.55
C GLY A 75 -0.74 -0.10 -3.06
N ILE A 76 0.01 -0.86 -3.87
CA ILE A 76 -0.13 -0.84 -5.34
C ILE A 76 -1.50 -1.39 -5.76
N LEU A 77 -1.96 -2.50 -5.16
CA LEU A 77 -3.29 -3.03 -5.43
C LEU A 77 -4.38 -1.97 -5.14
N THR A 78 -4.24 -1.25 -4.03
CA THR A 78 -5.12 -0.14 -3.64
C THR A 78 -5.11 0.99 -4.67
N LEU A 79 -3.93 1.42 -5.13
CA LEU A 79 -3.78 2.44 -6.15
C LEU A 79 -4.51 2.06 -7.45
N LEU A 80 -4.36 0.81 -7.89
CA LEU A 80 -4.99 0.31 -9.11
C LEU A 80 -6.52 0.20 -8.95
N CYS A 81 -7.01 -0.22 -7.79
CA CYS A 81 -8.45 -0.22 -7.46
C CYS A 81 -9.03 1.20 -7.48
N VAL A 82 -8.32 2.17 -6.89
CA VAL A 82 -8.75 3.58 -6.89
C VAL A 82 -8.79 4.16 -8.31
N ALA A 83 -7.87 3.78 -9.18
CA ALA A 83 -7.86 4.21 -10.59
C ALA A 83 -9.10 3.74 -11.39
N CYS A 84 -9.82 2.72 -10.90
CA CYS A 84 -11.06 2.23 -11.49
C CYS A 84 -12.29 3.05 -11.09
N LEU A 85 -12.19 3.91 -10.06
CA LEU A 85 -13.32 4.63 -9.50
C LEU A 85 -13.90 5.71 -10.45
N PRO A 86 -15.15 6.14 -10.21
CA PRO A 86 -15.72 7.31 -10.86
C PRO A 86 -14.83 8.55 -10.67
N ARG A 87 -14.90 9.46 -11.64
CA ARG A 87 -14.08 10.67 -11.67
C ARG A 87 -15.00 11.89 -11.63
N ARG A 88 -14.60 12.91 -10.89
CA ARG A 88 -15.27 14.21 -10.87
C ARG A 88 -14.22 15.30 -11.06
N GLU A 89 -14.53 16.23 -11.96
CA GLU A 89 -13.64 17.36 -12.30
C GLU A 89 -12.24 16.96 -12.80
N GLY A 90 -12.01 15.71 -13.21
CA GLY A 90 -10.71 15.21 -13.65
C GLY A 90 -9.85 14.58 -12.54
N TRP A 91 -10.43 14.29 -11.37
CA TRP A 91 -9.80 13.46 -10.34
C TRP A 91 -10.73 12.33 -9.89
N VAL A 92 -10.20 11.32 -9.21
CA VAL A 92 -11.00 10.22 -8.64
C VAL A 92 -11.91 10.72 -7.53
N LEU A 93 -13.14 10.20 -7.49
CA LEU A 93 -14.09 10.45 -6.41
C LEU A 93 -13.78 9.52 -5.24
N LEU A 94 -13.20 10.08 -4.18
CA LEU A 94 -12.88 9.38 -2.92
C LEU A 94 -13.77 9.89 -1.78
N ASP A 95 -15.07 9.67 -1.89
CA ASP A 95 -15.96 9.83 -0.73
C ASP A 95 -15.86 8.62 0.22
N ARG A 96 -16.57 8.69 1.35
CA ARG A 96 -16.53 7.65 2.39
C ARG A 96 -16.93 6.27 1.86
N VAL A 97 -17.88 6.21 0.94
CA VAL A 97 -18.39 4.93 0.38
C VAL A 97 -17.31 4.30 -0.49
N HIS A 98 -16.69 5.09 -1.36
CA HIS A 98 -15.61 4.60 -2.23
C HIS A 98 -14.36 4.19 -1.43
N VAL A 99 -13.97 4.99 -0.43
CA VAL A 99 -12.84 4.67 0.46
C VAL A 99 -13.10 3.36 1.20
N LEU A 100 -14.29 3.20 1.80
CA LEU A 100 -14.65 1.97 2.51
C LEU A 100 -14.74 0.78 1.55
N GLY A 101 -15.30 0.97 0.36
CA GLY A 101 -15.40 -0.07 -0.65
C GLY A 101 -14.05 -0.60 -1.10
N VAL A 102 -13.09 0.29 -1.39
CA VAL A 102 -11.71 -0.10 -1.74
C VAL A 102 -11.02 -0.78 -0.56
N LEU A 103 -11.12 -0.22 0.65
CA LEU A 103 -10.54 -0.80 1.85
C LEU A 103 -11.06 -2.23 2.08
N VAL A 104 -12.39 -2.42 2.08
CA VAL A 104 -13.00 -3.73 2.26
C VAL A 104 -12.58 -4.70 1.15
N LEU A 105 -12.59 -4.26 -0.12
CA LEU A 105 -12.20 -5.11 -1.24
C LEU A 105 -10.75 -5.60 -1.10
N VAL A 106 -9.81 -4.69 -0.85
CA VAL A 106 -8.38 -5.04 -0.78
C VAL A 106 -8.07 -5.85 0.48
N MET A 107 -8.66 -5.52 1.62
CA MET A 107 -8.48 -6.30 2.86
C MET A 107 -9.14 -7.66 2.80
N THR A 108 -10.29 -7.79 2.12
CA THR A 108 -10.89 -9.11 1.85
C THR A 108 -9.97 -9.92 0.96
N TYR A 109 -9.39 -9.31 -0.07
CA TYR A 109 -8.40 -9.99 -0.91
C TYR A 109 -7.18 -10.45 -0.11
N GLY A 110 -6.61 -9.61 0.76
CA GLY A 110 -5.48 -9.98 1.62
C GLY A 110 -5.82 -11.10 2.59
N PHE A 111 -7.00 -11.06 3.21
CA PHE A 111 -7.48 -12.16 4.03
C PHE A 111 -7.63 -13.46 3.24
N LEU A 112 -8.16 -13.40 2.03
CA LEU A 112 -8.27 -14.58 1.16
C LEU A 112 -6.90 -15.12 0.74
N ASP A 113 -5.92 -14.25 0.54
CA ASP A 113 -4.55 -14.63 0.22
C ASP A 113 -3.88 -15.37 1.39
N GLU A 114 -3.99 -14.84 2.61
CA GLU A 114 -3.53 -15.50 3.84
C GLU A 114 -4.24 -16.85 4.08
N TRP A 115 -5.55 -16.88 3.85
CA TRP A 115 -6.31 -18.12 3.95
C TRP A 115 -5.85 -19.14 2.91
N HIS A 116 -5.60 -18.71 1.68
CA HIS A 116 -5.04 -19.57 0.64
C HIS A 116 -3.65 -20.09 1.01
N GLN A 117 -2.77 -19.24 1.55
CA GLN A 117 -1.44 -19.64 2.02
C GLN A 117 -1.51 -20.71 3.12
N SER A 118 -2.55 -20.75 3.95
CA SER A 118 -2.73 -21.81 4.96
C SER A 118 -2.86 -23.23 4.37
N TRP A 119 -3.14 -23.34 3.08
CA TRP A 119 -3.18 -24.61 2.34
C TRP A 119 -1.92 -24.87 1.51
N VAL A 120 -0.99 -23.92 1.47
CA VAL A 120 0.26 -24.04 0.72
C VAL A 120 1.31 -24.73 1.61
N PRO A 121 1.93 -25.83 1.16
CA PRO A 121 2.95 -26.50 1.95
C PRO A 121 4.11 -25.59 2.36
N ASP A 122 4.57 -25.75 3.59
CA ASP A 122 5.66 -24.97 4.20
C ASP A 122 5.40 -23.44 4.24
N ARG A 123 4.14 -22.99 4.09
CA ARG A 123 3.70 -21.61 4.36
C ARG A 123 2.90 -21.51 5.65
N SER A 124 3.02 -20.37 6.32
CA SER A 124 2.20 -19.99 7.47
C SER A 124 1.34 -18.79 7.11
N ALA A 125 0.04 -18.87 7.39
CA ALA A 125 -0.80 -17.68 7.37
C ALA A 125 -0.46 -16.77 8.55
N SER A 126 -0.33 -15.47 8.31
CA SER A 126 0.11 -14.46 9.28
C SER A 126 -0.91 -13.33 9.40
N GLY A 127 -1.47 -13.17 10.60
CA GLY A 127 -2.31 -12.01 10.91
C GLY A 127 -1.54 -10.68 10.88
N LEU A 128 -0.21 -10.71 10.99
CA LEU A 128 0.63 -9.51 10.98
C LEU A 128 0.96 -9.04 9.57
N ASP A 129 0.99 -9.97 8.61
CA ASP A 129 1.06 -9.63 7.19
C ASP A 129 -0.21 -8.87 6.78
N LEU A 130 -1.38 -9.32 7.24
CA LEU A 130 -2.65 -8.60 7.05
C LEU A 130 -2.63 -7.19 7.69
N MET A 131 -1.97 -7.01 8.84
CA MET A 131 -1.79 -5.67 9.43
C MET A 131 -0.85 -4.80 8.61
N THR A 132 0.19 -5.38 8.03
CA THR A 132 1.14 -4.69 7.16
C THR A 132 0.48 -4.28 5.84
N ASP A 133 -0.37 -5.14 5.28
CA ASP A 133 -1.24 -4.82 4.13
C ASP A 133 -2.13 -3.63 4.44
N LEU A 134 -2.80 -3.63 5.60
CA LEU A 134 -3.67 -2.53 6.03
C LEU A 134 -2.94 -1.19 6.10
N VAL A 135 -1.70 -1.17 6.60
CA VAL A 135 -0.86 0.04 6.62
C VAL A 135 -0.64 0.55 5.20
N GLY A 136 -0.29 -0.34 4.27
CA GLY A 136 -0.15 -0.02 2.85
C GLY A 136 -1.42 0.59 2.24
N VAL A 137 -2.56 -0.06 2.44
CA VAL A 137 -3.88 0.39 1.95
C VAL A 137 -4.21 1.78 2.48
N VAL A 138 -4.09 2.00 3.80
CA VAL A 138 -4.44 3.27 4.44
C VAL A 138 -3.49 4.39 3.99
N ALA A 139 -2.19 4.12 3.93
CA ALA A 139 -1.21 5.10 3.46
C ALA A 139 -1.50 5.53 2.02
N THR A 140 -1.78 4.58 1.12
CA THR A 140 -2.12 4.88 -0.27
C THR A 140 -3.41 5.70 -0.39
N LEU A 141 -4.48 5.34 0.34
CA LEU A 141 -5.74 6.09 0.34
C LEU A 141 -5.55 7.52 0.86
N ALA A 142 -4.75 7.69 1.92
CA ALA A 142 -4.44 9.00 2.49
C ALA A 142 -3.64 9.89 1.50
N VAL A 143 -2.69 9.31 0.76
CA VAL A 143 -1.94 10.00 -0.29
C VAL A 143 -2.88 10.46 -1.40
N ILE A 144 -3.70 9.56 -1.97
CA ILE A 144 -4.57 9.90 -3.11
C ILE A 144 -5.66 10.89 -2.71
N GLY A 145 -6.30 10.71 -1.55
CA GLY A 145 -7.27 11.68 -1.01
C GLY A 145 -6.60 13.02 -0.71
N GLY A 146 -5.34 12.97 -0.28
CA GLY A 146 -4.50 14.13 -0.06
C GLY A 146 -4.22 14.94 -1.32
N LEU A 147 -4.17 14.34 -2.51
CA LEU A 147 -3.86 14.97 -3.80
C LEU A 147 -5.07 15.66 -4.48
N GLY A 148 -6.30 15.38 -4.06
CA GLY A 148 -7.51 15.89 -4.72
C GLY A 148 -7.81 17.38 -4.51
N SER A 149 -7.08 18.10 -3.64
CA SER A 149 -7.33 19.53 -3.37
C SER A 149 -6.69 20.43 -4.43
N ARG A 150 -7.40 21.51 -4.83
CA ARG A 150 -7.05 22.33 -6.01
C ARG A 150 -6.71 23.79 -5.73
N SER A 151 -6.97 24.32 -4.54
CA SER A 151 -6.73 25.74 -4.27
C SER A 151 -5.24 26.02 -3.99
N ALA A 152 -4.74 27.20 -4.40
CA ALA A 152 -3.32 27.56 -4.25
C ALA A 152 -2.88 27.71 -2.78
N LEU A 153 -3.78 28.17 -1.90
CA LEU A 153 -3.54 28.25 -0.46
C LEU A 153 -3.47 26.85 0.15
N ASP A 154 -4.34 25.94 -0.31
CA ASP A 154 -4.34 24.55 0.15
C ASP A 154 -3.07 23.81 -0.30
N ARG A 155 -2.49 24.12 -1.46
CA ARG A 155 -1.33 23.39 -2.01
C ARG A 155 -0.08 23.42 -1.12
N VAL A 156 0.21 24.52 -0.44
CA VAL A 156 1.38 24.61 0.46
C VAL A 156 1.18 23.73 1.69
N GLU A 157 0.02 23.86 2.33
CA GLU A 157 -0.37 23.05 3.49
C GLU A 157 -0.47 21.56 3.12
N GLN A 158 -1.05 21.27 1.97
CA GLN A 158 -1.20 19.94 1.39
C GLN A 158 0.15 19.29 1.08
N ALA A 159 1.12 20.03 0.53
CA ALA A 159 2.46 19.51 0.32
C ALA A 159 3.14 19.13 1.64
N GLY A 160 2.99 19.97 2.67
CA GLY A 160 3.45 19.66 4.03
C GLY A 160 2.79 18.40 4.59
N ARG A 161 1.45 18.32 4.54
CA ARG A 161 0.68 17.16 4.99
C ARG A 161 1.05 15.90 4.24
N LEU A 162 1.19 15.96 2.91
CA LEU A 162 1.49 14.81 2.07
C LEU A 162 2.88 14.24 2.36
N ARG A 163 3.88 15.11 2.62
CA ARG A 163 5.21 14.68 3.07
C ARG A 163 5.12 13.89 4.37
N TRP A 164 4.32 14.37 5.33
CA TRP A 164 4.11 13.67 6.59
C TRP A 164 3.36 12.36 6.41
N VAL A 165 2.34 12.31 5.55
CA VAL A 165 1.61 11.07 5.23
C VAL A 165 2.54 10.04 4.60
N LEU A 166 3.39 10.45 3.65
CA LEU A 166 4.36 9.57 3.00
C LEU A 166 5.41 9.06 4.00
N LEU A 167 5.97 9.96 4.82
CA LEU A 167 6.95 9.59 5.83
C LEU A 167 6.35 8.66 6.88
N LEU A 168 5.17 9.00 7.39
CA LEU A 168 4.47 8.19 8.39
C LEU A 168 4.09 6.83 7.81
N GLY A 169 3.54 6.79 6.60
CA GLY A 169 3.23 5.54 5.91
C GLY A 169 4.47 4.66 5.75
N PHE A 170 5.58 5.23 5.29
CA PHE A 170 6.85 4.52 5.15
C PHE A 170 7.36 3.95 6.49
N VAL A 171 7.38 4.77 7.54
CA VAL A 171 7.82 4.36 8.89
C VAL A 171 6.89 3.27 9.45
N LEU A 172 5.58 3.43 9.31
CA LEU A 172 4.61 2.44 9.78
C LEU A 172 4.75 1.11 9.02
N SER A 173 5.03 1.13 7.72
CA SER A 173 5.29 -0.11 6.96
C SER A 173 6.53 -0.84 7.49
N TRP A 174 7.60 -0.10 7.81
CA TRP A 174 8.82 -0.67 8.38
C TRP A 174 8.58 -1.26 9.77
N VAL A 175 7.84 -0.54 10.63
CA VAL A 175 7.51 -1.00 11.98
C VAL A 175 6.59 -2.21 11.95
N ALA A 176 5.58 -2.21 11.07
CA ALA A 176 4.67 -3.35 10.92
C ALA A 176 5.42 -4.60 10.42
N GLY A 177 6.25 -4.45 9.39
CA GLY A 177 7.10 -5.54 8.91
C GLY A 177 8.08 -6.04 9.98
N MET A 178 8.67 -5.13 10.77
CA MET A 178 9.57 -5.50 11.87
C MET A 178 8.83 -6.30 12.95
N ALA A 179 7.61 -5.87 13.32
CA ALA A 179 6.79 -6.55 14.30
C ALA A 179 6.38 -7.95 13.83
N ALA A 180 6.03 -8.09 12.54
CA ALA A 180 5.80 -9.39 11.91
C ALA A 180 7.01 -10.31 12.07
N THR A 181 8.19 -9.86 11.62
CA THR A 181 9.41 -10.68 11.66
C THR A 181 9.84 -11.06 13.07
N LEU A 182 9.74 -10.14 14.05
CA LEU A 182 10.09 -10.44 15.44
C LEU A 182 9.15 -11.49 16.06
N LEU A 183 7.87 -11.46 15.70
CA LEU A 183 6.90 -12.43 16.18
C LEU A 183 7.09 -13.79 15.51
N ASP A 184 7.40 -13.84 14.22
CA ASP A 184 7.72 -15.08 13.50
C ASP A 184 8.94 -15.77 14.15
N VAL A 185 10.04 -15.03 14.34
CA VAL A 185 11.26 -15.55 15.00
C VAL A 185 11.00 -15.95 16.46
N GLY A 186 10.19 -15.18 17.19
CA GLY A 186 9.86 -15.45 18.58
C GLY A 186 9.00 -16.71 18.76
N LEU A 187 8.07 -16.96 17.84
CA LEU A 187 7.25 -18.18 17.83
C LEU A 187 8.08 -19.41 17.51
N GLU A 188 9.02 -19.32 16.56
CA GLU A 188 9.94 -20.42 16.25
C GLU A 188 10.84 -20.78 17.44
N ALA A 189 11.37 -19.77 18.14
CA ALA A 189 12.23 -19.98 19.31
C ALA A 189 11.50 -20.56 20.54
N GLY A 190 10.18 -20.43 20.61
CA GLY A 190 9.36 -20.97 21.71
C GLY A 190 8.83 -22.39 21.46
N VAL A 191 8.96 -22.92 20.25
CA VAL A 191 8.50 -24.27 19.85
C VAL A 191 9.66 -25.27 19.78
N ALA A 192 10.91 -24.79 19.75
CA ALA A 192 12.14 -25.58 19.84
C ALA A 192 12.56 -25.89 21.29
#